data_AF-A0A662JZB6-F1
#
_entry.id   AF-A0A662JZB6-F1
#
_cell.length_a   1.000
_cell.length_b   1.000
_cell.length_c   1.000
_cell.angle_alpha   90.00
_cell.angle_beta   90.00
_cell.angle_gamma   90.00
#
_symmetry.space_group_name_H-M   'P 1'
#
loop_
_entity.id
_entity.type
_entity.pdbx_description
1 polymer ?
#
loop_
_entity_poly.entity_id
_entity_poly.type
_entity_poly.pdbx_seq_one_letter_code
_entity_poly.pdbx_strand_id
1 'polypeptide(L)'
;MDFSRIIKAEITNLTNRGASFIQFNEPAITWCTLTKEEINLAKEAYRFLIDDVSARTCIHTYFGDATHILSSLLDYPVDYIGVDFYSTTFEEIREISFSKGLLCGCIDSRSSLLEKPSNISSFIEDVNEYMKPQDMVISQNCDLELLPRNVAEKKVKLLAEVLKMLEGKL
;
A
#
# COMPACT_ATOMS: atom_id res chain seq x y z
N MET A 1 -9.54 19.28 -12.44
CA MET A 1 -10.79 18.48 -12.58
C MET A 1 -10.80 17.60 -13.82
N ASP A 2 -10.12 17.95 -14.91
CA ASP A 2 -10.15 17.13 -16.13
C ASP A 2 -9.45 15.76 -15.97
N PHE A 3 -8.33 15.70 -15.25
CA PHE A 3 -7.60 14.45 -15.04
C PHE A 3 -8.41 13.42 -14.25
N SER A 4 -9.06 13.83 -13.15
CA SER A 4 -9.89 12.93 -12.33
C SER A 4 -11.04 12.31 -13.13
N ARG A 5 -11.61 13.02 -14.11
CA ARG A 5 -12.66 12.47 -14.98
C ARG A 5 -12.15 11.37 -15.91
N ILE A 6 -10.94 11.54 -16.45
CA ILE A 6 -10.30 10.52 -17.30
C ILE A 6 -10.01 9.27 -16.46
N ILE A 7 -9.39 9.44 -15.30
CA ILE A 7 -9.08 8.31 -14.40
C ILE A 7 -10.36 7.62 -13.93
N LYS A 8 -11.42 8.39 -13.60
CA LYS A 8 -12.72 7.84 -13.24
C LYS A 8 -13.29 6.91 -14.31
N ALA A 9 -13.28 7.37 -15.57
CA ALA A 9 -13.79 6.58 -16.68
C ALA A 9 -13.03 5.26 -16.84
N GLU A 10 -11.71 5.27 -16.63
CA GLU A 10 -10.90 4.05 -16.69
C GLU A 10 -11.16 3.12 -15.50
N ILE A 11 -11.30 3.64 -14.28
CA ILE A 11 -11.67 2.83 -13.11
C ILE A 11 -13.00 2.12 -13.37
N THR A 12 -14.03 2.85 -13.80
CA THR A 12 -15.34 2.27 -14.12
C THR A 12 -15.25 1.22 -15.23
N ASN A 13 -14.43 1.45 -16.26
CA ASN A 13 -14.21 0.47 -17.31
C ASN A 13 -13.56 -0.82 -16.77
N LEU A 14 -12.53 -0.69 -15.94
CA LEU A 14 -11.85 -1.83 -15.32
C LEU A 14 -12.78 -2.61 -14.40
N THR A 15 -13.57 -1.93 -13.56
CA THR A 15 -14.52 -2.59 -12.66
C THR A 15 -15.65 -3.29 -13.41
N ASN A 16 -16.17 -2.68 -14.49
CA ASN A 16 -17.16 -3.32 -15.37
C ASN A 16 -16.60 -4.58 -16.06
N ARG A 17 -15.28 -4.67 -16.21
CA ARG A 17 -14.58 -5.85 -16.74
C ARG A 17 -14.18 -6.86 -15.67
N GLY A 18 -14.60 -6.66 -14.43
CA GLY A 18 -14.41 -7.58 -13.31
C GLY A 18 -13.17 -7.32 -12.47
N ALA A 19 -12.49 -6.19 -12.60
CA ALA A 19 -11.44 -5.81 -11.67
C ALA A 19 -12.04 -5.65 -10.26
N SER A 20 -11.59 -6.49 -9.31
CA SER A 20 -12.07 -6.49 -7.93
C SER A 20 -11.22 -5.64 -6.98
N PHE A 21 -10.09 -5.13 -7.47
CA PHE A 21 -9.15 -4.33 -6.71
C PHE A 21 -8.52 -3.27 -7.61
N ILE A 22 -8.52 -2.02 -7.16
CA ILE A 22 -7.96 -0.85 -7.85
C ILE A 22 -6.92 -0.22 -6.94
N GLN A 23 -5.67 -0.19 -7.38
CA GLN A 23 -4.57 0.43 -6.66
C GLN A 23 -4.15 1.73 -7.33
N PHE A 24 -4.02 2.77 -6.53
CA PHE A 24 -3.46 4.06 -6.88
C PHE A 24 -2.04 4.15 -6.34
N ASN A 25 -1.07 4.28 -7.23
CA ASN A 25 0.33 4.45 -6.86
C ASN A 25 0.61 5.95 -6.66
N GLU A 26 0.90 6.35 -5.42
CA GLU A 26 1.12 7.74 -5.02
C GLU A 26 2.51 7.94 -4.41
N PRO A 27 3.62 7.65 -5.13
CA PRO A 27 4.96 7.86 -4.58
C PRO A 27 5.26 9.34 -4.34
N ALA A 28 4.65 10.28 -5.09
CA ALA A 28 4.93 11.71 -4.93
C ALA A 28 4.44 12.28 -3.59
N ILE A 29 3.41 11.68 -2.98
CA ILE A 29 2.79 12.20 -1.75
C ILE A 29 3.75 12.16 -0.55
N THR A 30 4.75 11.27 -0.57
CA THR A 30 5.75 11.12 0.48
C THR A 30 6.97 12.03 0.28
N TRP A 31 7.10 12.69 -0.88
CA TRP A 31 8.21 13.58 -1.22
C TRP A 31 7.89 15.07 -1.05
N CYS A 32 6.59 15.40 -0.97
CA CYS A 32 6.13 16.78 -0.92
C CYS A 32 5.56 17.10 0.46
N THR A 33 5.94 18.24 1.02
CA THR A 33 5.23 18.81 2.17
C THR A 33 3.94 19.45 1.69
N LEU A 34 2.84 18.70 1.78
CA LEU A 34 1.52 19.19 1.39
C LEU A 34 0.90 20.06 2.49
N THR A 35 0.27 21.15 2.07
CA THR A 35 -0.61 21.96 2.91
C THR A 35 -1.89 21.20 3.24
N LYS A 36 -2.62 21.64 4.28
CA LYS A 36 -3.92 21.04 4.64
C LYS A 36 -4.93 21.17 3.51
N GLU A 37 -4.87 22.28 2.78
CA GLU A 37 -5.71 22.55 1.62
C GLU A 37 -5.44 21.55 0.50
N GLU A 38 -4.18 21.24 0.21
CA GLU A 38 -3.80 20.26 -0.81
C GLU A 38 -4.19 18.83 -0.43
N ILE A 39 -4.00 18.44 0.84
CA ILE A 39 -4.45 17.15 1.37
C ILE A 39 -5.97 17.02 1.22
N ASN A 40 -6.73 18.04 1.61
CA ASN A 40 -8.18 18.02 1.48
C ASN A 40 -8.62 18.01 0.00
N LEU A 41 -7.94 18.74 -0.88
CA LEU A 41 -8.22 18.73 -2.31
C LEU A 41 -8.00 17.33 -2.91
N ALA A 42 -6.90 16.67 -2.56
CA ALA A 42 -6.62 15.30 -2.98
C ALA A 42 -7.69 14.33 -2.45
N LYS A 43 -8.08 14.47 -1.18
CA LYS A 43 -9.16 13.67 -0.58
C LYS A 43 -10.48 13.80 -1.35
N GLU A 44 -10.88 15.01 -1.75
CA GLU A 44 -12.07 15.22 -2.57
C GLU A 44 -11.94 14.63 -3.97
N ALA A 45 -10.75 14.69 -4.57
CA ALA A 45 -10.50 14.02 -5.84
C ALA A 45 -10.67 12.50 -5.70
N TYR A 46 -10.13 11.89 -4.65
CA TYR A 46 -10.33 10.47 -4.37
C TYR A 46 -11.79 10.11 -4.15
N ARG A 47 -12.54 10.93 -3.41
CA ARG A 47 -13.98 10.74 -3.21
C ARG A 47 -14.72 10.66 -4.55
N PHE A 48 -14.42 11.57 -5.48
CA PHE A 48 -14.97 11.53 -6.84
C PHE A 48 -14.52 10.30 -7.63
N LEU A 49 -13.23 9.94 -7.57
CA LEU A 49 -12.66 8.81 -8.31
C LEU A 49 -13.30 7.47 -7.94
N ILE A 50 -13.69 7.29 -6.68
CA ILE A 50 -14.19 6.00 -6.18
C ILE A 50 -15.71 5.98 -5.94
N ASP A 51 -16.41 7.08 -6.15
CA ASP A 51 -17.87 7.13 -6.06
C ASP A 51 -18.54 6.06 -6.95
N ASP A 52 -19.41 5.20 -6.43
CA ASP A 52 -20.01 4.10 -7.24
C ASP A 52 -18.98 3.09 -7.82
N VAL A 53 -17.80 2.95 -7.19
CA VAL A 53 -16.83 1.90 -7.52
C VAL A 53 -17.05 0.71 -6.59
N SER A 54 -17.38 -0.45 -7.16
CA SER A 54 -17.63 -1.69 -6.39
C SER A 54 -16.36 -2.48 -6.06
N ALA A 55 -15.22 -2.12 -6.64
CA ALA A 55 -13.94 -2.75 -6.38
C ALA A 55 -13.34 -2.23 -5.06
N ARG A 56 -12.54 -3.06 -4.38
CA ARG A 56 -11.71 -2.59 -3.28
C ARG A 56 -10.67 -1.60 -3.80
N THR A 57 -10.37 -0.58 -3.01
CA THR A 57 -9.49 0.51 -3.42
C THR A 57 -8.30 0.64 -2.48
N CYS A 58 -7.12 0.94 -3.02
CA CYS A 58 -5.90 1.10 -2.25
C CYS A 58 -5.10 2.31 -2.70
N ILE A 59 -4.63 3.14 -1.78
CA ILE A 59 -3.56 4.12 -2.07
C ILE A 59 -2.26 3.50 -1.58
N HIS A 60 -1.34 3.19 -2.49
CA HIS A 60 -0.02 2.66 -2.15
C HIS A 60 1.04 3.76 -2.25
N THR A 61 1.77 3.97 -1.16
CA THR A 61 2.83 4.97 -1.07
C THR A 61 4.19 4.30 -0.95
N TYR A 62 5.16 4.77 -1.73
CA TYR A 62 6.51 4.21 -1.76
C TYR A 62 7.54 5.26 -2.18
N PHE A 63 8.83 4.89 -2.11
CA PHE A 63 9.98 5.76 -2.37
C PHE A 63 10.20 6.93 -1.39
N GLY A 64 9.40 7.08 -0.34
CA GLY A 64 9.58 8.12 0.67
C GLY A 64 8.94 7.75 1.99
N ASP A 65 9.32 8.49 3.04
CA ASP A 65 8.79 8.30 4.39
C ASP A 65 7.34 8.80 4.48
N ALA A 66 6.40 7.89 4.76
CA ALA A 66 4.98 8.19 4.86
C ALA A 66 4.55 8.69 6.25
N THR A 67 5.44 8.71 7.25
CA THR A 67 5.10 9.02 8.66
C THR A 67 4.31 10.31 8.81
N HIS A 68 4.69 11.36 8.07
CA HIS A 68 4.07 12.68 8.16
C HIS A 68 2.66 12.78 7.53
N ILE A 69 2.29 11.87 6.64
CA ILE A 69 1.05 11.92 5.86
C ILE A 69 0.09 10.76 6.18
N LEU A 70 0.58 9.68 6.78
CA LEU A 70 -0.16 8.44 6.99
C LEU A 70 -1.50 8.65 7.72
N SER A 71 -1.51 9.42 8.81
CA SER A 71 -2.75 9.72 9.54
C SER A 71 -3.78 10.46 8.68
N SER A 72 -3.34 11.34 7.77
CA SER A 72 -4.26 12.04 6.86
C SER A 72 -4.80 11.09 5.79
N LEU A 73 -3.97 10.18 5.28
CA LEU A 73 -4.39 9.16 4.31
C LEU A 73 -5.42 8.18 4.89
N LEU A 74 -5.34 7.87 6.19
CA LEU A 74 -6.36 7.07 6.87
C LEU A 74 -7.74 7.74 6.90
N ASP A 75 -7.84 9.03 6.62
CA ASP A 75 -9.14 9.69 6.47
C ASP A 75 -9.68 9.66 5.03
N TYR A 76 -8.89 9.20 4.05
CA TYR A 76 -9.30 9.16 2.64
C TYR A 76 -10.35 8.07 2.43
N PRO A 77 -11.24 8.21 1.43
CA PRO A 77 -12.38 7.31 1.30
C PRO A 77 -12.03 5.94 0.67
N VAL A 78 -10.76 5.51 0.70
CA VAL A 78 -10.30 4.22 0.16
C VAL A 78 -10.32 3.09 1.20
N ASP A 79 -10.29 1.84 0.76
CA ASP A 79 -10.38 0.67 1.64
C ASP A 79 -9.03 0.30 2.28
N TYR A 80 -7.93 0.46 1.54
CA TYR A 80 -6.58 0.12 1.98
C TYR A 80 -5.62 1.30 1.83
N ILE A 81 -4.65 1.37 2.74
CA ILE A 81 -3.47 2.21 2.60
C ILE A 81 -2.24 1.31 2.56
N GLY A 82 -1.37 1.53 1.58
CA GLY A 82 -0.13 0.81 1.39
C GLY A 82 1.08 1.60 1.86
N VAL A 83 1.94 0.92 2.61
CA VAL A 83 3.13 1.50 3.25
C VAL A 83 4.37 0.75 2.79
N ASP A 84 5.33 1.49 2.22
CA ASP A 84 6.71 1.03 2.03
C ASP A 84 7.47 1.05 3.36
N PHE A 85 7.54 -0.11 4.03
CA PHE A 85 8.24 -0.25 5.31
C PHE A 85 9.77 -0.26 5.20
N TYR A 86 10.33 -0.12 3.99
CA TYR A 86 11.75 0.15 3.80
C TYR A 86 12.05 1.65 3.68
N SER A 87 11.03 2.49 3.48
CA SER A 87 11.16 3.94 3.50
C SER A 87 10.48 4.60 4.70
N THR A 88 9.50 3.94 5.30
CA THR A 88 8.78 4.41 6.50
C THR A 88 9.18 3.55 7.69
N THR A 89 9.71 4.16 8.74
CA THR A 89 10.16 3.46 9.94
C THR A 89 8.96 2.94 10.73
N PHE A 90 8.85 1.63 10.90
CA PHE A 90 7.72 1.02 11.62
C PHE A 90 7.56 1.59 13.04
N GLU A 91 8.66 1.79 13.77
CA GLU A 91 8.65 2.31 15.14
C GLU A 91 8.02 3.71 15.24
N GLU A 92 8.07 4.51 14.17
CA GLU A 92 7.51 5.87 14.14
C GLU A 92 5.99 5.87 13.90
N ILE A 93 5.45 4.78 13.33
CA ILE A 93 4.04 4.66 12.95
C ILE A 93 3.26 3.54 13.65
N ARG A 94 3.94 2.68 14.42
CA ARG A 94 3.34 1.49 15.08
C ARG A 94 2.16 1.79 16.01
N GLU A 95 2.11 2.98 16.59
CA GLU A 95 1.02 3.42 17.49
C GLU A 95 -0.15 4.08 16.74
N ILE A 96 -0.05 4.25 15.41
CA ILE A 96 -1.14 4.75 14.58
C ILE A 96 -2.18 3.63 14.45
N SER A 97 -3.37 3.87 15.01
CA SER A 97 -4.51 2.95 14.86
C SER A 97 -4.94 2.89 13.40
N PHE A 98 -4.73 1.73 12.76
CA PHE A 98 -5.04 1.54 11.36
C PHE A 98 -6.51 1.18 11.18
N SER A 99 -7.35 2.18 10.92
CA SER A 99 -8.80 2.01 10.75
C SER A 99 -9.22 1.40 9.40
N LYS A 100 -8.27 0.95 8.60
CA LYS A 100 -8.43 0.48 7.22
C LYS A 100 -7.69 -0.84 7.00
N GLY A 101 -7.80 -1.41 5.81
CA GLY A 101 -6.88 -2.45 5.38
C GLY A 101 -5.46 -1.90 5.15
N LEU A 102 -4.44 -2.70 5.41
CA LEU A 102 -3.04 -2.36 5.17
C LEU A 102 -2.50 -3.17 3.98
N LEU A 103 -1.92 -2.49 2.99
CA LEU A 103 -1.02 -3.14 2.05
C LEU A 103 0.41 -3.05 2.60
N CYS A 104 0.88 -4.15 3.17
CA CYS A 104 2.13 -4.24 3.90
C CYS A 104 3.29 -4.45 2.91
N GLY A 105 3.99 -3.36 2.56
CA GLY A 105 5.16 -3.37 1.68
C GLY A 105 6.42 -3.82 2.41
N CYS A 106 6.54 -5.13 2.67
CA CYS A 106 7.55 -5.72 3.55
C CYS A 106 8.63 -6.55 2.83
N ILE A 107 8.69 -6.50 1.50
CA ILE A 107 9.76 -7.08 0.68
C ILE A 107 10.36 -5.96 -0.19
N ASP A 108 11.68 -5.81 -0.22
CA ASP A 108 12.32 -4.71 -0.93
C ASP A 108 12.49 -5.00 -2.42
N SER A 109 11.72 -4.29 -3.24
CA SER A 109 11.82 -4.33 -4.70
C SER A 109 12.99 -3.50 -5.25
N ARG A 110 13.77 -2.83 -4.41
CA ARG A 110 14.92 -2.01 -4.83
C ARG A 110 16.27 -2.69 -4.63
N SER A 111 16.28 -3.81 -3.91
CA SER A 111 17.48 -4.58 -3.61
C SER A 111 17.45 -5.94 -4.31
N SER A 112 18.60 -6.31 -4.88
CA SER A 112 18.78 -7.66 -5.45
C SER A 112 19.01 -8.75 -4.38
N LEU A 113 19.16 -8.35 -3.11
CA LEU A 113 19.29 -9.28 -2.00
C LEU A 113 17.93 -9.90 -1.67
N LEU A 114 17.93 -11.20 -1.36
CA LEU A 114 16.74 -11.87 -0.84
C LEU A 114 16.72 -11.76 0.67
N GLU A 115 15.58 -11.33 1.19
CA GLU A 115 15.28 -11.31 2.60
C GLU A 115 15.14 -12.75 3.14
N LYS A 116 15.33 -12.89 4.45
CA LYS A 116 14.99 -14.15 5.13
C LYS A 116 13.48 -14.19 5.34
N PRO A 117 12.78 -15.26 4.93
CA PRO A 117 11.34 -15.41 5.15
C PRO A 117 10.93 -15.21 6.63
N SER A 118 11.76 -15.72 7.55
CA SER A 118 11.54 -15.58 9.00
C SER A 118 11.54 -14.13 9.50
N ASN A 119 12.38 -13.27 8.91
CA ASN A 119 12.43 -11.88 9.31
C ASN A 119 11.16 -11.15 8.85
N ILE A 120 10.69 -11.45 7.64
CA ILE A 120 9.46 -10.88 7.11
C ILE A 120 8.25 -11.36 7.92
N SER A 121 8.18 -12.67 8.24
CA SER A 121 7.06 -13.19 9.04
C SER A 121 7.00 -12.56 10.43
N SER A 122 8.14 -12.43 11.12
CA SER A 122 8.18 -11.77 12.43
C SER A 122 7.77 -10.30 12.35
N PHE A 123 8.24 -9.59 11.31
CA PHE A 123 7.84 -8.20 11.09
C PHE A 123 6.32 -8.06 10.84
N ILE A 124 5.73 -8.96 10.07
CA ILE A 124 4.28 -8.96 9.81
C ILE A 124 3.49 -9.25 11.10
N GLU A 125 3.96 -10.17 11.94
CA GLU A 125 3.37 -10.44 13.25
C GLU A 125 3.38 -9.17 14.12
N ASP A 126 4.51 -8.45 14.19
CA ASP A 126 4.62 -7.16 14.90
C ASP A 126 3.64 -6.12 14.32
N VAL A 127 3.61 -5.93 13.00
CA VAL A 127 2.69 -4.99 12.35
C VAL A 127 1.24 -5.30 12.70
N ASN A 128 0.85 -6.57 12.68
CA ASN A 128 -0.50 -6.99 13.05
C ASN A 128 -0.82 -6.74 14.53
N GLU A 129 0.13 -7.01 15.43
CA GLU A 129 -0.03 -6.80 16.86
C GLU A 129 -0.22 -5.32 17.23
N TYR A 130 0.62 -4.44 16.68
CA TYR A 130 0.65 -3.03 17.07
C TYR A 130 -0.34 -2.17 16.28
N MET A 131 -0.37 -2.29 14.94
CA MET A 131 -1.20 -1.42 14.10
C MET A 131 -2.65 -1.93 13.95
N LYS A 132 -2.87 -3.24 14.14
CA LYS A 132 -4.18 -3.92 14.09
C LYS A 132 -5.05 -3.52 12.89
N PRO A 133 -4.54 -3.62 11.65
CA PRO A 133 -5.33 -3.27 10.47
C PRO A 133 -6.56 -4.17 10.34
N GLN A 134 -7.62 -3.68 9.69
CA GLN A 134 -8.86 -4.45 9.51
C GLN A 134 -8.67 -5.68 8.61
N ASP A 135 -7.72 -5.58 7.68
CA ASP A 135 -7.28 -6.62 6.77
C ASP A 135 -5.83 -6.31 6.38
N MET A 136 -5.06 -7.32 5.97
CA MET A 136 -3.67 -7.13 5.60
C MET A 136 -3.32 -7.87 4.32
N VAL A 137 -2.86 -7.12 3.32
CA VAL A 137 -2.31 -7.64 2.07
C VAL A 137 -0.79 -7.59 2.16
N ILE A 138 -0.14 -8.76 2.10
CA ILE A 138 1.32 -8.84 2.12
C ILE A 138 1.84 -8.61 0.70
N SER A 139 2.75 -7.65 0.54
CA SER A 139 3.24 -7.21 -0.76
C SER A 139 4.73 -6.89 -0.71
N GLN A 140 5.33 -6.70 -1.89
CA GLN A 140 6.56 -5.92 -1.99
C GLN A 140 6.27 -4.43 -1.76
N ASN A 141 7.32 -3.67 -1.46
CA ASN A 141 7.21 -2.24 -1.15
C ASN A 141 6.96 -1.35 -2.37
N CYS A 142 7.37 -1.76 -3.57
CA CYS A 142 7.03 -1.13 -4.84
C CYS A 142 7.08 -2.14 -5.98
N ASP A 143 6.86 -1.67 -7.21
CA ASP A 143 6.96 -2.51 -8.40
C ASP A 143 8.36 -3.12 -8.55
N LEU A 144 8.42 -4.31 -9.15
CA LEU A 144 9.64 -5.09 -9.35
C LEU A 144 10.43 -4.68 -10.61
N GLU A 145 10.05 -3.59 -11.27
CA GLU A 145 10.61 -3.15 -12.55
C GLU A 145 12.12 -2.81 -12.48
N LEU A 146 12.60 -2.47 -11.28
CA LEU A 146 14.01 -2.12 -11.04
C LEU A 146 14.92 -3.35 -10.89
N LEU A 147 14.36 -4.55 -10.85
CA LEU A 147 15.10 -5.78 -10.62
C LEU A 147 15.31 -6.58 -11.90
N PRO A 148 16.44 -7.29 -12.03
CA PRO A 148 16.57 -8.35 -13.01
C PRO A 148 15.43 -9.37 -12.84
N ARG A 149 14.85 -9.84 -13.96
CA ARG A 149 13.69 -10.73 -13.96
C ARG A 149 13.86 -11.96 -13.05
N ASN A 150 15.05 -12.57 -13.06
CA ASN A 150 15.34 -13.74 -12.23
C ASN A 150 15.33 -13.43 -10.72
N VAL A 151 15.57 -12.18 -10.32
CA VAL A 151 15.47 -11.74 -8.92
C VAL A 151 14.02 -11.41 -8.59
N ALA A 152 13.31 -10.71 -9.47
CA ALA A 152 11.88 -10.44 -9.33
C ALA A 152 11.05 -11.73 -9.13
N GLU A 153 11.32 -12.77 -9.93
CA GLU A 153 10.67 -14.08 -9.78
C GLU A 153 10.94 -14.73 -8.41
N LYS A 154 12.13 -14.55 -7.85
CA LYS A 154 12.47 -15.05 -6.50
C LYS A 154 11.75 -14.25 -5.42
N LYS A 155 11.65 -12.93 -5.55
CA LYS A 155 10.88 -12.05 -4.64
C LYS A 155 9.40 -12.41 -4.62
N VAL A 156 8.82 -12.78 -5.77
CA VAL A 156 7.43 -13.28 -5.82
C VAL A 156 7.29 -14.64 -5.13
N LYS A 157 8.24 -15.57 -5.33
CA LYS A 157 8.24 -16.87 -4.62
C LYS A 157 8.37 -16.70 -3.10
N LEU A 158 9.14 -15.71 -2.66
CA LEU A 158 9.32 -15.38 -1.25
C LEU A 158 8.00 -15.01 -0.57
N LEU A 159 7.08 -14.31 -1.24
CA LEU A 159 5.73 -14.06 -0.70
C LEU A 159 5.00 -15.36 -0.35
N ALA A 160 5.06 -16.37 -1.22
CA ALA A 160 4.41 -17.66 -0.98
C ALA A 160 5.07 -18.43 0.17
N GLU A 161 6.38 -18.30 0.36
CA GLU A 161 7.10 -18.88 1.50
C GLU A 161 6.69 -18.21 2.81
N VAL A 162 6.64 -16.88 2.83
CA VAL A 162 6.20 -16.09 4.01
C VAL A 162 4.75 -16.42 4.38
N LEU A 163 3.84 -16.47 3.40
CA LEU A 163 2.44 -16.81 3.63
C LEU A 163 2.28 -18.17 4.33
N LYS A 164 3.01 -19.19 3.90
CA LYS A 164 3.01 -20.52 4.55
C LYS A 164 3.48 -20.47 6.01
N MET A 165 4.43 -19.59 6.32
CA MET A 165 4.93 -19.43 7.70
C MET A 165 3.94 -18.71 8.61
N LEU A 166 2.99 -17.96 8.03
CA LEU A 166 1.95 -17.22 8.72
C LEU A 166 0.64 -18.02 8.85
N GLU A 167 0.50 -19.16 8.15
CA GLU A 167 -0.68 -20.02 8.27
C GLU A 167 -0.92 -20.41 9.74
N GLY A 168 -2.07 -20.03 10.28
CA GLY A 168 -2.46 -20.28 11.67
C GLY A 168 -1.94 -19.28 12.71
N LYS A 169 -1.28 -18.20 12.28
CA LYS A 169 -0.76 -17.13 13.17
C LYS A 169 -1.49 -15.79 13.05
N LEU A 170 -2.12 -15.51 11.91
CA LEU A 170 -2.87 -14.30 11.62
C LEU A 170 -4.36 -14.60 11.46
#